data_AF-U3U0F6-F1
#
_entry.id   AF-U3U0F6-F1
#
_cell.length_a   1.000
_cell.length_b   1.000
_cell.length_c   1.000
_cell.angle_alpha   90.00
_cell.angle_beta   90.00
_cell.angle_gamma   90.00
#
_symmetry.space_group_name_H-M   'P 1'
#
loop_
_entity.id
_entity.type
_entity.pdbx_description
1 polymer ?
#
loop_
_entity_poly.entity_id
_entity_poly.type
_entity_poly.pdbx_seq_one_letter_code
_entity_poly.pdbx_strand_id
1 'polypeptide(L)'
;MSVTTHETPPVSGNPLGKAWLWARKNLFSSWLNTLLTLLSLWIIWSVIPPALNWLIFQANWIGETRADCTKAGACWVFIHARFGQFMYGLYPHELRWRINLALVIGLLSIVPMFIKSMPRRGRYIACWAVIYPVVVWLLLYGGYFGLDRVETRQWGGLTLTLIIASVGIAGALPLGILLALGRRSKMPVVRVPCR
;
A
#
# COMPACT_ATOMS: atom_id res chain seq x y z
N MET A 1 -46.30 34.22 5.65
CA MET A 1 -45.07 33.42 5.50
C MET A 1 -44.22 34.06 4.43
N SER A 2 -43.29 34.92 4.84
CA SER A 2 -42.35 35.60 3.95
C SER A 2 -41.12 34.71 3.79
N VAL A 3 -40.95 34.15 2.58
CA VAL A 3 -39.77 33.36 2.22
C VAL A 3 -38.60 34.33 2.02
N THR A 4 -37.69 34.41 2.99
CA THR A 4 -36.40 35.07 2.79
C THR A 4 -35.52 34.17 1.94
N THR A 5 -35.41 34.49 0.64
CA THR A 5 -34.38 33.94 -0.23
C THR A 5 -33.02 34.44 0.24
N HIS A 6 -32.23 33.55 0.84
CA HIS A 6 -30.81 33.80 1.06
C HIS A 6 -30.13 33.82 -0.32
N GLU A 7 -29.93 35.00 -0.89
CA GLU A 7 -29.01 35.18 -2.02
C GLU A 7 -27.60 34.85 -1.52
N THR A 8 -27.10 33.66 -1.88
CA THR A 8 -25.68 33.37 -1.78
C THR A 8 -24.97 34.21 -2.83
N PRO A 9 -24.01 35.08 -2.48
CA PRO A 9 -23.29 35.86 -3.48
C PRO A 9 -22.57 34.90 -4.46
N PRO A 10 -22.54 35.22 -5.76
CA PRO A 10 -21.88 34.38 -6.75
C PRO A 10 -20.39 34.29 -6.39
N VAL A 11 -19.91 33.12 -6.01
CA VAL A 11 -18.47 32.89 -5.76
C VAL A 11 -17.74 32.74 -7.10
N SER A 12 -17.79 33.78 -7.94
CA SER A 12 -17.00 33.93 -9.17
C SER A 12 -15.56 34.37 -8.85
N GLY A 13 -14.90 33.65 -7.94
CA GLY A 13 -13.46 33.79 -7.75
C GLY A 13 -12.73 32.93 -8.78
N ASN A 14 -11.94 33.55 -9.64
CA ASN A 14 -10.99 32.91 -10.55
C ASN A 14 -10.23 31.80 -9.77
N PRO A 15 -10.15 30.53 -10.25
CA PRO A 15 -9.53 29.42 -9.51
C PRO A 15 -8.10 29.74 -9.03
N LEU A 16 -7.36 30.52 -9.81
CA LEU A 16 -6.03 31.03 -9.45
C LEU A 16 -6.07 31.96 -8.23
N GLY A 17 -7.07 32.83 -8.13
CA GLY A 17 -7.26 33.74 -7.00
C GLY A 17 -7.63 32.99 -5.71
N LYS A 18 -8.50 31.97 -5.81
CA LYS A 18 -8.85 31.09 -4.68
C LYS A 18 -7.64 30.29 -4.19
N ALA A 19 -6.84 29.75 -5.11
CA ALA A 19 -5.61 29.04 -4.79
C ALA A 19 -4.57 29.95 -4.10
N TRP A 20 -4.40 31.19 -4.58
CA TRP A 20 -3.49 32.17 -3.99
C TRP A 20 -3.91 32.60 -2.58
N LEU A 21 -5.20 32.89 -2.38
CA LEU A 21 -5.77 33.20 -1.06
C LEU A 21 -5.60 32.04 -0.07
N TRP A 22 -5.73 30.80 -0.53
CA TRP A 22 -5.46 29.60 0.27
C TRP A 22 -3.96 29.46 0.60
N ALA A 23 -3.08 29.67 -0.39
CA ALA A 23 -1.63 29.57 -0.21
C ALA A 23 -1.11 30.60 0.79
N ARG A 24 -1.57 31.86 0.71
CA ARG A 24 -1.22 32.91 1.67
C ARG A 24 -1.68 32.57 3.09
N LYS A 25 -2.88 32.00 3.24
CA LYS A 25 -3.43 31.61 4.56
C LYS A 25 -2.80 30.37 5.17
N ASN A 26 -2.30 29.43 4.37
CA ASN A 26 -1.78 28.14 4.88
C ASN A 26 -0.25 28.04 4.84
N LEU A 27 0.38 28.41 3.72
CA LEU A 27 1.85 28.29 3.56
C LEU A 27 2.61 29.51 4.09
N PHE A 28 2.01 30.71 4.02
CA PHE A 28 2.68 31.97 4.38
C PHE A 28 2.03 32.68 5.57
N SER A 29 1.42 31.92 6.48
CA SER A 29 0.69 32.47 7.64
C SER A 29 1.59 33.06 8.73
N SER A 30 2.83 32.59 8.83
CA SER A 30 3.83 33.07 9.79
C SER A 30 5.22 33.10 9.16
N TRP A 31 6.14 33.91 9.70
CA TRP A 31 7.53 33.98 9.21
C TRP A 31 8.22 32.61 9.20
N LEU A 32 7.96 31.78 10.21
CA LEU A 32 8.50 30.42 10.30
C LEU A 32 7.92 29.51 9.21
N ASN A 33 6.62 29.61 8.92
CA ASN A 33 5.98 28.85 7.83
C ASN A 33 6.50 29.29 6.45
N THR A 34 6.75 30.59 6.26
CA THR A 34 7.39 31.11 5.04
C THR A 34 8.79 30.54 4.86
N LEU A 35 9.61 30.51 5.92
CA LEU A 35 10.96 29.95 5.88
C LEU A 35 10.95 28.44 5.58
N LEU A 36 10.09 27.67 6.26
CA LEU A 36 9.93 26.23 6.01
C LEU A 36 9.44 25.93 4.60
N THR A 37 8.53 26.77 4.08
CA THR A 37 8.03 26.64 2.70
C THR A 37 9.14 26.89 1.69
N LEU A 38 9.93 27.97 1.87
CA LEU A 38 11.07 28.27 1.00
C LEU A 38 12.15 27.20 1.08
N LEU A 39 12.47 26.70 2.27
CA LEU A 39 13.41 25.60 2.47
C LEU A 39 12.93 24.32 1.78
N SER A 40 11.64 23.99 1.90
CA SER A 40 11.05 22.82 1.23
C SER A 40 11.14 22.95 -0.29
N LEU A 41 10.80 24.13 -0.83
CA LEU A 41 10.94 24.40 -2.27
C LEU A 41 12.40 24.33 -2.73
N TRP A 42 13.33 24.82 -1.92
CA TRP A 42 14.76 24.75 -2.21
C TRP A 42 15.29 23.30 -2.20
N ILE A 43 14.88 22.47 -1.25
CA ILE A 43 15.21 21.03 -1.21
C ILE A 43 14.63 20.32 -2.43
N ILE A 44 13.35 20.55 -2.72
CA ILE A 44 12.67 19.99 -3.90
C ILE A 44 13.44 20.35 -5.17
N TRP A 45 13.80 21.62 -5.33
CA TRP A 45 14.53 22.08 -6.50
C TRP A 45 15.97 21.57 -6.58
N SER A 46 16.62 21.35 -5.44
CA SER A 46 18.02 20.88 -5.41
C SER A 46 18.13 19.37 -5.56
N VAL A 47 17.11 18.61 -5.16
CA VAL A 47 17.15 17.14 -5.13
C VAL A 47 16.41 16.53 -6.32
N ILE A 48 15.23 17.03 -6.67
CA ILE A 48 14.36 16.37 -7.66
C ILE A 48 14.93 16.45 -9.08
N PRO A 49 15.33 17.62 -9.63
CA PRO A 49 15.88 17.70 -10.97
C PRO A 49 17.11 16.81 -11.21
N PRO A 50 18.15 16.80 -10.35
CA PRO A 50 19.29 15.91 -10.56
C PRO A 50 18.92 14.44 -10.35
N ALA A 51 18.03 14.12 -9.40
CA ALA A 51 17.55 12.74 -9.23
C ALA A 51 16.80 12.24 -10.47
N LEU A 52 15.94 13.06 -11.08
CA LEU A 52 15.24 12.69 -12.32
C LEU A 52 16.22 12.56 -13.49
N ASN A 53 17.20 13.47 -13.59
CA ASN A 53 18.25 13.41 -14.61
C ASN A 53 19.01 12.09 -14.53
N TRP A 54 19.38 11.67 -13.32
CA TRP A 54 20.08 10.42 -13.09
C TRP A 54 19.20 9.17 -13.27
N LEU A 55 17.97 9.18 -12.73
CA LEU A 55 17.08 8.02 -12.66
C LEU A 55 16.41 7.69 -14.00
N ILE A 56 16.10 8.71 -14.81
CA ILE A 56 15.28 8.56 -16.02
C ILE A 56 16.06 8.98 -17.26
N PHE A 57 16.57 10.22 -17.28
CA PHE A 57 17.08 10.83 -18.52
C PHE A 57 18.48 10.30 -18.92
N GLN A 58 19.35 10.05 -17.95
CA GLN A 58 20.69 9.49 -18.15
C GLN A 58 20.76 7.99 -17.92
N ALA A 59 19.61 7.34 -17.71
CA ALA A 59 19.58 5.94 -17.34
C ALA A 59 19.80 4.99 -18.53
N ASN A 60 20.35 3.80 -18.22
CA ASN A 60 20.58 2.72 -19.18
C ASN A 60 19.39 1.74 -19.11
N TRP A 61 18.52 1.78 -20.10
CA TRP A 61 17.28 1.00 -20.16
C TRP A 61 17.42 -0.35 -20.87
N ILE A 62 18.33 -0.46 -21.84
CA ILE A 62 18.48 -1.62 -22.72
C ILE A 62 19.88 -2.20 -22.55
N GLY A 63 19.96 -3.51 -22.33
CA GLY A 63 21.18 -4.27 -22.11
C GLY A 63 20.87 -5.60 -21.41
N GLU A 64 21.82 -6.53 -21.41
CA GLU A 64 21.67 -7.83 -20.74
C GLU A 64 22.69 -8.02 -19.61
N THR A 65 23.81 -7.31 -19.68
CA THR A 65 24.92 -7.44 -18.74
C THR A 65 25.23 -6.15 -18.00
N ARG A 66 25.95 -6.26 -16.88
CA ARG A 66 26.40 -5.08 -16.12
C ARG A 66 27.35 -4.19 -16.93
N ALA A 67 28.05 -4.75 -17.92
CA ALA A 67 28.97 -4.01 -18.79
C ALA A 67 28.24 -3.05 -19.73
N ASP A 68 26.94 -3.27 -19.98
CA ASP A 68 26.13 -2.43 -20.86
C ASP A 68 25.67 -1.13 -20.19
N CYS A 69 25.91 -0.97 -18.88
CA CYS A 69 25.64 0.25 -18.14
C CYS A 69 26.78 1.26 -18.30
N THR A 70 26.81 1.93 -19.45
CA THR A 70 27.88 2.85 -19.88
C THR A 70 27.63 4.30 -19.48
N LYS A 71 26.36 4.74 -19.40
CA LYS A 71 26.04 6.10 -18.92
C LYS A 71 26.23 6.22 -17.42
N ALA A 72 26.58 7.42 -16.96
CA ALA A 72 26.71 7.77 -15.53
C ALA A 72 25.38 7.78 -14.74
N GLY A 73 24.24 7.51 -15.40
CA GLY A 73 22.92 7.42 -14.78
C GLY A 73 22.60 6.05 -14.18
N ALA A 74 21.35 5.88 -13.77
CA ALA A 74 20.86 4.63 -13.19
C ALA A 74 20.92 3.45 -14.19
N CYS A 75 21.28 2.26 -13.70
CA CYS A 75 21.37 1.03 -14.48
C CYS A 75 20.08 0.21 -14.35
N TRP A 76 19.06 0.51 -15.16
CA TRP A 76 17.79 -0.24 -15.16
C TRP A 76 17.94 -1.66 -15.69
N VAL A 77 18.93 -1.91 -16.55
CA VAL A 77 19.29 -3.26 -17.03
C VAL A 77 19.46 -4.26 -15.87
N PHE A 78 20.14 -3.86 -14.79
CA PHE A 78 20.32 -4.71 -13.62
C PHE A 78 19.00 -5.00 -12.89
N ILE A 79 18.14 -3.98 -12.77
CA ILE A 79 16.83 -4.10 -12.11
C ILE A 79 15.95 -5.07 -12.90
N HIS A 80 15.93 -4.97 -14.23
CA HIS A 80 15.19 -5.88 -15.10
C HIS A 80 15.74 -7.32 -15.03
N ALA A 81 17.06 -7.50 -15.10
CA ALA A 81 17.71 -8.81 -15.01
C ALA A 81 17.45 -9.51 -13.66
N ARG A 82 17.28 -8.75 -12.56
CA ARG A 82 17.05 -9.28 -11.21
C ARG A 82 15.61 -9.06 -10.71
N PHE A 83 14.70 -8.63 -11.57
CA PHE A 83 13.32 -8.28 -11.18
C PHE A 83 12.60 -9.45 -10.50
N GLY A 84 12.78 -10.67 -11.01
CA GLY A 84 12.22 -11.88 -10.40
C GLY A 84 12.68 -12.11 -8.96
N GLN A 85 13.92 -11.76 -8.63
CA GLN A 85 14.47 -11.89 -7.28
C GLN A 85 13.95 -10.79 -6.34
N PHE A 86 13.70 -9.57 -6.85
CA PHE A 86 13.03 -8.53 -6.06
C PHE A 86 11.56 -8.88 -5.76
N MET A 87 10.86 -9.45 -6.74
CA MET A 87 9.44 -9.80 -6.60
C MET A 87 9.22 -11.05 -5.75
N TYR A 88 9.99 -12.11 -5.96
CA TYR A 88 9.76 -13.43 -5.36
C TYR A 88 10.89 -13.90 -4.41
N GLY A 89 11.92 -13.09 -4.18
CA GLY A 89 13.04 -13.46 -3.31
C GLY A 89 13.88 -14.61 -3.88
N LEU A 90 14.29 -15.54 -3.01
CA LEU A 90 15.02 -16.76 -3.39
C LEU A 90 14.07 -17.91 -3.79
N TYR A 91 12.80 -17.63 -4.05
CA TYR A 91 11.82 -18.66 -4.37
C TYR A 91 12.10 -19.28 -5.75
N PRO A 92 12.12 -20.61 -5.87
CA PRO A 92 12.38 -21.32 -7.12
C PRO A 92 11.44 -20.88 -8.24
N HIS A 93 11.97 -20.77 -9.45
CA HIS A 93 11.28 -20.16 -10.59
C HIS A 93 10.02 -20.95 -10.99
N GLU A 94 10.14 -22.27 -11.00
CA GLU A 94 9.12 -23.26 -11.31
C GLU A 94 7.97 -23.29 -10.31
N LEU A 95 8.17 -22.80 -9.08
CA LEU A 95 7.12 -22.77 -8.05
C LEU A 95 6.47 -21.40 -7.89
N ARG A 96 6.93 -20.35 -8.60
CA ARG A 96 6.40 -18.97 -8.47
C ARG A 96 4.90 -18.86 -8.72
N TRP A 97 4.33 -19.78 -9.50
CA TRP A 97 2.88 -19.86 -9.71
C TRP A 97 2.10 -20.00 -8.40
N ARG A 98 2.67 -20.65 -7.37
CA ARG A 98 2.05 -20.78 -6.04
C ARG A 98 1.84 -19.41 -5.39
N ILE A 99 2.84 -18.53 -5.48
CA ILE A 99 2.76 -17.16 -4.95
C ILE A 99 1.75 -16.32 -5.75
N ASN A 100 1.76 -16.44 -7.07
CA ASN A 100 0.81 -15.74 -7.94
C ASN A 100 -0.64 -16.18 -7.69
N LEU A 101 -0.87 -17.49 -7.50
CA LEU A 101 -2.17 -18.01 -7.12
C LEU A 101 -2.61 -17.50 -5.75
N ALA A 102 -1.72 -17.49 -4.75
CA ALA A 102 -2.05 -16.92 -3.45
C ALA A 102 -2.51 -15.46 -3.58
N LEU A 103 -1.80 -14.65 -4.37
CA LEU A 103 -2.15 -13.25 -4.62
C LEU A 103 -3.49 -13.11 -5.36
N VAL A 104 -3.73 -13.91 -6.40
CA VAL A 104 -5.00 -13.90 -7.16
C VAL A 104 -6.17 -14.33 -6.27
N ILE A 105 -6.03 -15.39 -5.48
CA ILE A 105 -7.04 -15.85 -4.53
C ILE A 105 -7.32 -14.74 -3.51
N GLY A 106 -6.28 -14.09 -2.98
CA GLY A 106 -6.43 -12.96 -2.07
C GLY A 106 -7.23 -11.82 -2.68
N LEU A 107 -6.86 -11.38 -3.89
CA LEU A 107 -7.54 -10.29 -4.58
C LEU A 107 -9.01 -10.64 -4.89
N LEU A 108 -9.26 -11.83 -5.45
CA LEU A 108 -10.61 -12.30 -5.78
C LEU A 108 -11.49 -12.48 -4.56
N SER A 109 -10.93 -12.92 -3.43
CA SER A 109 -11.70 -13.11 -2.19
C SER A 109 -11.96 -11.81 -1.43
N ILE A 110 -11.17 -10.76 -1.70
CA ILE A 110 -11.39 -9.40 -1.20
C ILE A 110 -12.51 -8.67 -1.97
N VAL A 111 -12.63 -8.86 -3.29
CA VAL A 111 -13.70 -8.26 -4.12
C VAL A 111 -15.10 -8.40 -3.51
N PRO A 112 -15.58 -9.61 -3.12
CA PRO A 112 -16.90 -9.78 -2.51
C PRO A 112 -17.03 -9.07 -1.15
N MET A 113 -15.94 -8.81 -0.43
CA MET A 113 -15.97 -8.04 0.81
C MET A 113 -16.40 -6.58 0.57
N PHE A 114 -16.20 -6.03 -0.63
CA PHE A 114 -16.60 -4.66 -0.97
C PHE A 114 -18.02 -4.56 -1.54
N ILE A 115 -18.65 -5.70 -1.85
CA ILE A 115 -20.04 -5.73 -2.35
C ILE A 115 -20.99 -5.46 -1.18
N LYS A 116 -21.64 -4.29 -1.20
CA LYS A 116 -22.53 -3.81 -0.13
C LYS A 116 -23.79 -4.68 0.08
N SER A 117 -24.15 -5.48 -0.93
CA SER A 117 -25.37 -6.31 -0.96
C SER A 117 -25.21 -7.68 -0.26
N MET A 118 -24.07 -7.98 0.36
CA MET A 118 -23.80 -9.32 0.89
C MET A 118 -24.43 -9.54 2.29
N PRO A 119 -25.36 -10.51 2.45
CA PRO A 119 -25.88 -10.86 3.77
C PRO A 119 -24.76 -11.49 4.62
N ARG A 120 -24.62 -11.06 5.87
CA ARG A 120 -23.62 -11.55 6.85
C ARG A 120 -22.15 -11.26 6.50
N ARG A 121 -21.88 -10.10 5.90
CA ARG A 121 -20.52 -9.59 5.61
C ARG A 121 -19.52 -9.80 6.76
N GLY A 122 -19.91 -9.51 8.01
CA GLY A 122 -19.03 -9.69 9.18
C GLY A 122 -18.56 -11.12 9.41
N ARG A 123 -19.42 -12.13 9.15
CA ARG A 123 -19.06 -13.54 9.29
C ARG A 123 -18.12 -14.01 8.17
N TYR A 124 -18.37 -13.55 6.94
CA TYR A 124 -17.47 -13.82 5.81
C TYR A 124 -16.07 -13.25 6.08
N ILE A 125 -15.98 -12.00 6.54
CA ILE A 125 -14.69 -11.37 6.89
C ILE A 125 -13.98 -12.15 8.01
N ALA A 126 -14.70 -12.56 9.06
CA ALA A 126 -14.12 -13.33 10.16
C ALA A 126 -13.61 -14.71 9.70
N CYS A 127 -14.39 -15.44 8.89
CA CYS A 127 -13.95 -16.71 8.32
C CYS A 127 -12.75 -16.54 7.38
N TRP A 128 -12.79 -15.51 6.53
CA TRP A 128 -11.71 -15.19 5.60
C TRP A 128 -10.40 -14.87 6.34
N ALA A 129 -10.46 -14.09 7.43
CA ALA A 129 -9.30 -13.71 8.22
C ALA A 129 -8.54 -14.91 8.82
N VAL A 130 -9.20 -16.06 8.99
CA VAL A 130 -8.60 -17.30 9.48
C VAL A 130 -8.24 -18.24 8.33
N ILE A 131 -9.15 -18.44 7.37
CA ILE A 131 -8.98 -19.43 6.30
C ILE A 131 -7.88 -18.98 5.33
N TYR A 132 -7.87 -17.71 4.94
CA TYR A 132 -6.92 -17.21 3.94
C TYR A 132 -5.45 -17.35 4.36
N PRO A 133 -4.99 -16.95 5.57
CA PRO A 133 -3.60 -17.17 5.97
C PRO A 133 -3.21 -18.65 6.01
N VAL A 134 -4.12 -19.54 6.41
CA VAL A 134 -3.87 -20.99 6.40
C VAL A 134 -3.70 -21.50 4.97
N VAL A 135 -4.57 -21.08 4.06
CA VAL A 135 -4.46 -21.44 2.63
C VAL A 135 -3.16 -20.93 2.03
N VAL A 136 -2.80 -19.67 2.27
CA VAL A 136 -1.53 -19.08 1.80
C VAL A 136 -0.34 -19.86 2.36
N TRP A 137 -0.34 -20.16 3.66
CA TRP A 137 0.75 -20.91 4.29
C TRP A 137 0.92 -22.30 3.68
N LEU A 138 -0.18 -23.03 3.48
CA LEU A 138 -0.17 -24.34 2.83
C LEU A 138 0.38 -24.26 1.39
N LEU A 139 -0.04 -23.24 0.64
CA LEU A 139 0.35 -23.06 -0.76
C LEU A 139 1.84 -22.68 -0.89
N LEU A 140 2.36 -21.83 -0.01
CA LEU A 140 3.75 -21.35 -0.07
C LEU A 140 4.76 -22.37 0.49
N TYR A 141 4.41 -23.06 1.58
CA TYR A 141 5.28 -24.05 2.23
C TYR A 141 5.40 -25.35 1.45
N GLY A 142 4.31 -25.79 0.81
CA GLY A 142 4.30 -27.11 0.18
C GLY A 142 4.49 -28.24 1.18
N GLY A 143 4.67 -29.47 0.69
CA GLY A 143 4.78 -30.68 1.50
C GLY A 143 3.47 -31.47 1.66
N TYR A 144 2.34 -30.92 1.21
CA TYR A 144 1.05 -31.62 1.14
C TYR A 144 0.64 -31.77 -0.33
N PHE A 145 0.00 -32.88 -0.71
CA PHE A 145 -0.42 -33.19 -2.10
C PHE A 145 0.72 -33.41 -3.12
N GLY A 146 1.91 -33.85 -2.68
CA GLY A 146 3.04 -34.09 -3.59
C GLY A 146 3.75 -32.82 -4.07
N LEU A 147 3.47 -31.68 -3.45
CA LEU A 147 4.17 -30.43 -3.71
C LEU A 147 5.53 -30.42 -3.01
N ASP A 148 6.58 -30.04 -3.76
CA ASP A 148 7.90 -29.81 -3.17
C ASP A 148 7.84 -28.81 -2.02
N ARG A 149 8.51 -29.18 -0.92
CA ARG A 149 8.62 -28.38 0.28
C ARG A 149 9.62 -27.25 0.05
N VAL A 150 9.19 -26.01 0.23
CA VAL A 150 10.05 -24.83 0.10
C VAL A 150 10.34 -24.27 1.49
N GLU A 151 11.62 -24.21 1.85
CA GLU A 151 12.06 -23.69 3.14
C GLU A 151 11.62 -22.23 3.34
N THR A 152 11.14 -21.91 4.54
CA THR A 152 10.73 -20.54 4.91
C THR A 152 11.86 -19.51 4.75
N ARG A 153 13.12 -19.95 4.77
CA ARG A 153 14.30 -19.09 4.50
C ARG A 153 14.33 -18.54 3.08
N GLN A 154 13.74 -19.25 2.12
CA GLN A 154 13.68 -18.85 0.72
C GLN A 154 12.47 -17.94 0.44
N TRP A 155 11.56 -17.82 1.41
CA TRP A 155 10.40 -16.95 1.29
C TRP A 155 10.86 -15.50 1.43
N GLY A 156 10.61 -14.70 0.41
CA GLY A 156 10.96 -13.30 0.44
C GLY A 156 10.42 -12.56 -0.76
N GLY A 157 10.92 -11.34 -0.92
CA GLY A 157 10.50 -10.46 -2.00
C GLY A 157 9.24 -9.66 -1.68
N LEU A 158 8.93 -8.75 -2.59
CA LEU A 158 7.85 -7.78 -2.46
C LEU A 158 6.46 -8.45 -2.44
N THR A 159 6.30 -9.59 -3.10
CA THR A 159 5.01 -10.31 -3.11
C THR A 159 4.67 -10.89 -1.74
N LEU A 160 5.65 -11.47 -1.04
CA LEU A 160 5.43 -12.01 0.31
C LEU A 160 5.05 -10.90 1.30
N THR A 161 5.75 -9.76 1.26
CA THR A 161 5.44 -8.62 2.13
C THR A 161 4.05 -8.07 1.84
N LEU A 162 3.65 -7.94 0.57
CA LEU A 162 2.30 -7.55 0.19
C LEU A 162 1.25 -8.51 0.73
N ILE A 163 1.48 -9.83 0.64
CA ILE A 163 0.55 -10.84 1.16
C ILE A 163 0.42 -10.70 2.68
N ILE A 164 1.54 -10.71 3.42
CA ILE A 164 1.52 -10.61 4.90
C ILE A 164 0.90 -9.29 5.35
N ALA A 165 1.23 -8.18 4.71
CA ALA A 165 0.64 -6.88 5.02
C ALA A 165 -0.87 -6.89 4.77
N SER A 166 -1.32 -7.44 3.65
CA SER A 166 -2.75 -7.52 3.30
C SER A 166 -3.53 -8.36 4.31
N VAL A 167 -3.01 -9.52 4.68
CA VAL A 167 -3.60 -10.38 5.73
C VAL A 167 -3.60 -9.67 7.08
N GLY A 168 -2.48 -9.05 7.45
CA GLY A 168 -2.33 -8.31 8.70
C GLY A 168 -3.35 -7.18 8.82
N ILE A 169 -3.54 -6.38 7.78
CA ILE A 169 -4.52 -5.28 7.75
C ILE A 169 -5.94 -5.83 7.83
N ALA A 170 -6.26 -6.85 7.03
CA ALA A 170 -7.59 -7.44 7.00
C ALA A 170 -7.96 -8.17 8.31
N GLY A 171 -6.98 -8.69 9.05
CA GLY A 171 -7.16 -9.23 10.40
C GLY A 171 -7.17 -8.17 11.51
N ALA A 172 -6.35 -7.12 11.39
CA ALA A 172 -6.26 -6.05 12.40
C ALA A 172 -7.51 -5.18 12.45
N LEU A 173 -8.18 -4.94 11.32
CA LEU A 173 -9.43 -4.17 11.25
C LEU A 173 -10.56 -4.77 12.11
N PRO A 174 -10.98 -6.05 11.92
CA PRO A 174 -12.03 -6.65 12.73
C PRO A 174 -11.62 -6.79 14.20
N LEU A 175 -10.36 -7.14 14.48
CA LEU A 175 -9.86 -7.24 15.86
C LEU A 175 -9.87 -5.87 16.56
N GLY A 176 -9.47 -4.82 15.85
CA GLY A 176 -9.53 -3.43 16.33
C GLY A 176 -10.96 -2.97 16.62
N ILE A 177 -11.92 -3.32 15.75
CA ILE A 177 -13.35 -3.05 15.99
C ILE A 177 -13.85 -3.81 17.22
N LEU A 178 -13.47 -5.08 17.37
CA LEU A 178 -13.90 -5.92 18.48
C LEU A 178 -13.35 -5.40 19.83
N LEU A 179 -12.08 -4.97 19.86
CA LEU A 179 -11.47 -4.31 21.02
C LEU A 179 -12.12 -2.95 21.33
N ALA A 180 -12.44 -2.16 20.30
CA ALA A 180 -13.13 -0.88 20.47
C ALA A 180 -14.56 -1.05 21.03
N LEU A 181 -15.29 -2.06 20.57
CA LEU A 181 -16.60 -2.44 21.11
C LEU A 181 -16.49 -3.04 22.51
N GLY A 182 -15.47 -3.86 22.79
CA GLY A 182 -15.18 -4.41 24.11
C GLY A 182 -14.96 -3.30 25.16
N ARG A 183 -14.23 -2.23 24.79
CA ARG A 183 -14.03 -1.05 25.66
C ARG A 183 -15.32 -0.25 25.90
N ARG A 184 -16.31 -0.32 25.01
CA ARG A 184 -17.60 0.38 25.09
C ARG A 184 -18.74 -0.52 25.62
N SER A 185 -18.52 -1.81 25.78
CA SER A 185 -19.55 -2.78 26.16
C SER A 185 -19.72 -2.88 27.68
N LYS A 186 -20.97 -2.90 28.13
CA LYS A 186 -21.35 -3.05 29.55
C LYS A 186 -21.46 -4.51 30.02
N MET A 187 -21.22 -5.50 29.16
CA MET A 187 -21.37 -6.92 29.51
C MET A 187 -20.07 -7.55 30.06
N PRO A 188 -20.12 -8.25 31.22
CA PRO A 188 -18.94 -8.65 32.01
C PRO A 188 -18.05 -9.74 31.38
N VAL A 189 -18.51 -10.48 30.37
CA VAL A 189 -17.80 -11.64 29.80
C VAL A 189 -16.58 -11.26 28.93
N VAL A 190 -16.52 -10.03 28.39
CA VAL A 190 -15.43 -9.58 27.50
C VAL A 190 -14.42 -8.67 28.24
N ARG A 191 -14.63 -8.39 29.53
CA ARG A 191 -13.81 -7.45 30.31
C ARG A 191 -12.49 -8.03 30.82
N VAL A 192 -12.31 -9.35 30.75
CA VAL A 192 -11.26 -10.04 31.51
C VAL A 192 -9.82 -9.87 30.98
N PRO A 193 -9.52 -9.59 29.69
CA PRO A 193 -8.13 -9.43 29.26
C PRO A 193 -7.57 -8.01 29.44
N CYS A 194 -8.36 -7.05 29.93
CA CYS A 194 -7.86 -5.71 30.31
C CYS A 194 -8.04 -5.51 31.82
N ARG A 195 -7.05 -5.95 32.59
CA ARG A 195 -6.72 -5.34 33.86
C ARG A 195 -5.27 -4.89 33.83
#